data_AF-A0A534RRA6-F1
#
_entry.id   AF-A0A534RRA6-F1
#
_cell.length_a   1.000
_cell.length_b   1.000
_cell.length_c   1.000
_cell.angle_alpha   90.00
_cell.angle_beta   90.00
_cell.angle_gamma   90.00
#
_symmetry.space_group_name_H-M   'P 1'
#
loop_
_entity.id
_entity.type
_entity.pdbx_description
1 polymer ?
#
loop_
_entity_poly.entity_id
_entity_poly.type
_entity_poly.pdbx_seq_one_letter_code
_entity_poly.pdbx_strand_id
1 'polypeptide(L)'
;TMAEDLGPEVMTCSVGFPEEGYNELAYAHTVATSLGSHHRSRVVAPPSRELIDRLAWHFDEPFGDSSAVPTWEVSGLARERVKVALSGDGGDELFGGYSRHAIERWEHTLRRCGRVASWTLARVAAALPARLRGRNALTRLGGPPDQACAMKFQFGSGAPRLKARIYAAGFREEIAATDPLTRFKQAYARAERVDPLNRILYVDLKTYLADDILVKVDRMSMAHGLEVRAPFLDHRLVELVARLPGRTKVPGPATKPLLRAALDGRVPRTAWDRPKHGFTAPIGRWLRDGLRDCVEERLFSRSSLGRDLFDPTSLRRLWEDHLTGRGDHAHEIWMLLMLETWYGSHARARAAA
;
A
#
# COMPACT_ATOMS: atom_id res chain seq x y z
N THR A 1 3.03 -27.89 4.72
CA THR A 1 2.36 -26.81 3.93
C THR A 1 0.91 -27.23 3.75
N MET A 2 -0.04 -26.33 3.44
CA MET A 2 -1.43 -26.78 3.21
C MET A 2 -1.53 -27.92 2.20
N ALA A 3 -0.72 -27.90 1.13
CA ALA A 3 -0.71 -28.96 0.13
C ALA A 3 -0.20 -30.30 0.71
N GLU A 4 0.77 -30.27 1.63
CA GLU A 4 1.20 -31.46 2.37
C GLU A 4 0.13 -31.95 3.35
N ASP A 5 -0.59 -31.04 4.01
CA ASP A 5 -1.52 -31.37 5.10
C ASP A 5 -2.94 -31.72 4.60
N LEU A 6 -3.39 -31.12 3.50
CA LEU A 6 -4.74 -31.26 2.93
C LEU A 6 -4.75 -32.03 1.59
N GLY A 7 -3.58 -32.35 1.04
CA GLY A 7 -3.43 -33.12 -0.19
C GLY A 7 -3.62 -32.31 -1.50
N PRO A 8 -3.72 -33.01 -2.65
CA PRO A 8 -3.67 -32.41 -3.98
C PRO A 8 -4.88 -31.52 -4.33
N GLU A 9 -5.96 -31.54 -3.55
CA GLU A 9 -7.14 -30.70 -3.79
C GLU A 9 -6.93 -29.22 -3.48
N VAL A 10 -5.77 -28.83 -2.93
CA VAL A 10 -5.46 -27.43 -2.65
C VAL A 10 -5.40 -26.63 -3.95
N MET A 11 -6.29 -25.66 -4.07
CA MET A 11 -6.31 -24.71 -5.17
C MET A 11 -5.44 -23.50 -4.85
N THR A 12 -4.67 -23.05 -5.84
CA THR A 12 -3.92 -21.79 -5.76
C THR A 12 -4.36 -20.84 -6.86
N CYS A 13 -4.58 -19.58 -6.52
CA CYS A 13 -5.01 -18.56 -7.47
C CYS A 13 -3.98 -17.44 -7.56
N SER A 14 -3.70 -16.97 -8.76
CA SER A 14 -2.85 -15.82 -9.01
C SER A 14 -3.47 -14.89 -10.03
N VAL A 15 -3.08 -13.61 -9.98
CA VAL A 15 -3.39 -12.65 -11.03
C VAL A 15 -2.11 -11.95 -11.44
N GLY A 16 -2.07 -11.49 -12.68
CA GLY A 16 -0.96 -10.71 -13.20
C GLY A 16 -1.43 -9.72 -14.25
N PHE A 17 -0.48 -9.01 -14.83
CA PHE A 17 -0.74 -7.94 -15.79
C PHE A 17 0.04 -8.19 -17.08
N PRO A 18 -0.42 -7.69 -18.23
CA PRO A 18 0.35 -7.79 -19.47
C PRO A 18 1.62 -6.93 -19.44
N GLU A 19 1.68 -5.89 -18.60
CA GLU A 19 2.83 -5.00 -18.46
C GLU A 19 4.03 -5.71 -17.82
N GLU A 20 5.17 -5.62 -18.52
CA GLU A 20 6.45 -6.09 -18.01
C GLU A 20 6.79 -5.37 -16.69
N GLY A 21 7.28 -6.13 -15.71
CA GLY A 21 7.59 -5.63 -14.38
C GLY A 21 6.42 -5.63 -13.40
N TYR A 22 5.18 -5.93 -13.82
CA TYR A 22 4.02 -6.12 -12.94
C TYR A 22 3.52 -7.58 -12.90
N ASN A 23 4.08 -8.45 -13.74
CA ASN A 23 3.63 -9.82 -13.88
C ASN A 23 4.43 -10.81 -13.02
N GLU A 24 3.76 -11.47 -12.07
CA GLU A 24 4.35 -12.52 -11.23
C GLU A 24 3.84 -13.93 -11.55
N LEU A 25 3.04 -14.11 -12.61
CA LEU A 25 2.35 -15.36 -12.92
C LEU A 25 3.31 -16.53 -13.14
N ALA A 26 4.43 -16.29 -13.82
CA ALA A 26 5.43 -17.34 -14.06
C ALA A 26 5.98 -17.91 -12.74
N TYR A 27 6.25 -17.04 -11.77
CA TYR A 27 6.72 -17.47 -10.45
C TYR A 27 5.62 -18.16 -9.65
N ALA A 28 4.39 -17.61 -9.68
CA ALA A 28 3.25 -18.24 -9.01
C ALA A 28 3.02 -19.65 -9.54
N HIS A 29 3.13 -19.85 -10.85
CA HIS A 29 3.08 -21.15 -11.49
C HIS A 29 4.20 -22.08 -10.98
N THR A 30 5.46 -21.62 -10.96
CA THR A 30 6.58 -22.44 -10.43
C THR A 30 6.33 -22.90 -8.99
N VAL A 31 5.88 -22.00 -8.11
CA VAL A 31 5.55 -22.34 -6.72
C VAL A 31 4.40 -23.33 -6.67
N ALA A 32 3.33 -23.08 -7.42
CA ALA A 32 2.16 -23.95 -7.46
C ALA A 32 2.49 -25.37 -7.96
N THR A 33 3.33 -25.49 -9.00
CA THR A 33 3.83 -26.78 -9.52
C THR A 33 4.66 -27.51 -8.46
N SER A 34 5.56 -26.82 -7.76
CA SER A 34 6.39 -27.43 -6.72
C SER A 34 5.58 -27.99 -5.53
N LEU A 35 4.41 -27.39 -5.28
CA LEU A 35 3.50 -27.80 -4.21
C LEU A 35 2.45 -28.83 -4.69
N GLY A 36 2.44 -29.19 -5.98
CA GLY A 36 1.43 -30.09 -6.54
C GLY A 36 0.00 -29.55 -6.49
N SER A 37 -0.18 -28.23 -6.41
CA SER A 37 -1.50 -27.59 -6.28
C SER A 37 -2.22 -27.40 -7.61
N HIS A 38 -3.56 -27.36 -7.58
CA HIS A 38 -4.37 -26.98 -8.74
C HIS A 38 -4.32 -25.47 -8.96
N HIS A 39 -3.41 -25.02 -9.84
CA HIS A 39 -3.20 -23.60 -10.09
C HIS A 39 -4.18 -22.99 -11.10
N ARG A 40 -4.70 -21.81 -10.81
CA ARG A 40 -5.43 -20.96 -11.76
C ARG A 40 -4.85 -19.55 -11.75
N SER A 41 -4.73 -18.97 -12.94
CA SER A 41 -4.24 -17.61 -13.12
C SER A 41 -5.14 -16.80 -14.03
N ARG A 42 -5.19 -15.49 -13.83
CA ARG A 42 -5.87 -14.55 -14.74
C ARG A 42 -4.99 -13.32 -15.01
N VAL A 43 -5.00 -12.85 -16.25
CA VAL A 43 -4.41 -11.55 -16.60
C VAL A 43 -5.48 -10.48 -16.40
N VAL A 44 -5.15 -9.45 -15.63
CA VAL A 44 -6.04 -8.35 -15.26
C VAL A 44 -5.99 -7.28 -16.34
N ALA A 45 -7.15 -6.95 -16.89
CA ALA A 45 -7.33 -5.83 -17.81
C ALA A 45 -7.48 -4.51 -17.03
N PRO A 46 -7.31 -3.34 -17.68
CA PRO A 46 -7.71 -2.07 -17.11
C PRO A 46 -9.17 -2.14 -16.61
N PRO A 47 -9.49 -1.58 -15.42
CA PRO A 47 -10.83 -1.66 -14.88
C PRO A 47 -11.82 -0.89 -15.75
N SER A 48 -13.03 -1.40 -15.93
CA SER A 48 -14.10 -0.64 -16.58
C SER A 48 -14.64 0.45 -15.65
N ARG A 49 -15.42 1.39 -16.19
CA ARG A 49 -16.10 2.43 -15.41
C ARG A 49 -16.99 1.80 -14.33
N GLU A 50 -17.72 0.75 -14.69
CA GLU A 50 -18.62 0.02 -13.81
C GLU A 50 -17.86 -0.70 -12.71
N LEU A 51 -16.64 -1.20 -12.98
CA LEU A 51 -15.79 -1.76 -11.93
C LEU A 51 -15.35 -0.67 -10.96
N ILE A 52 -14.91 0.51 -11.43
CA ILE A 52 -14.56 1.64 -10.55
C ILE A 52 -15.73 2.04 -9.65
N ASP A 53 -16.95 2.08 -10.19
CA ASP A 53 -18.15 2.38 -9.42
C ASP A 53 -18.45 1.31 -8.36
N ARG A 54 -18.33 0.03 -8.72
CA ARG A 54 -18.48 -1.07 -7.76
C ARG A 54 -17.42 -1.04 -6.66
N LEU A 55 -16.16 -0.76 -7.01
CA LEU A 55 -15.10 -0.61 -6.03
C LEU A 55 -15.47 0.49 -5.03
N ALA A 56 -15.80 1.69 -5.50
CA ALA A 56 -16.17 2.81 -4.64
C ALA A 56 -17.39 2.51 -3.75
N TRP A 57 -18.38 1.78 -4.27
CA TRP A 57 -19.53 1.30 -3.50
C TRP A 57 -19.15 0.37 -2.35
N HIS A 58 -18.31 -0.64 -2.62
CA HIS A 58 -17.95 -1.64 -1.60
C HIS A 58 -17.04 -1.12 -0.47
N PHE A 59 -16.43 0.06 -0.64
CA PHE A 59 -15.55 0.64 0.37
C PHE A 59 -16.26 1.55 1.37
N ASP A 60 -17.52 1.96 1.18
CA ASP A 60 -18.29 2.86 2.07
C ASP A 60 -17.62 4.22 2.44
N GLU A 61 -16.34 4.41 2.12
CA GLU A 61 -15.48 5.55 2.36
C GLU A 61 -14.52 5.69 1.16
N PRO A 62 -13.93 6.87 0.92
CA PRO A 62 -13.01 7.04 -0.20
C PRO A 62 -11.76 6.21 0.03
N PHE A 63 -11.56 5.20 -0.82
CA PHE A 63 -10.45 4.24 -0.70
C PHE A 63 -9.59 4.23 -1.97
N GLY A 64 -8.31 4.54 -1.82
CA GLY A 64 -7.40 4.87 -2.91
C GLY A 64 -6.32 3.84 -3.24
N ASP A 65 -6.31 2.66 -2.61
CA ASP A 65 -5.35 1.60 -2.93
C ASP A 65 -5.74 0.91 -4.24
N SER A 66 -4.93 1.13 -5.28
CA SER A 66 -5.17 0.58 -6.62
C SER A 66 -5.07 -0.94 -6.69
N SER A 67 -4.45 -1.58 -5.70
CA SER A 67 -4.43 -3.04 -5.61
C SER A 67 -5.80 -3.64 -5.26
N ALA A 68 -6.81 -2.81 -4.99
CA ALA A 68 -8.21 -3.26 -4.92
C ALA A 68 -8.67 -3.92 -6.24
N VAL A 69 -8.21 -3.45 -7.40
CA VAL A 69 -8.56 -4.03 -8.72
C VAL A 69 -8.06 -5.47 -8.86
N PRO A 70 -6.75 -5.79 -8.70
CA PRO A 70 -6.31 -7.18 -8.75
C PRO A 70 -6.83 -8.02 -7.57
N THR A 71 -7.11 -7.43 -6.41
CA THR A 71 -7.74 -8.15 -5.29
C THR A 71 -9.17 -8.58 -5.63
N TRP A 72 -9.95 -7.73 -6.28
CA TRP A 72 -11.25 -8.07 -6.85
C TRP A 72 -11.13 -9.24 -7.82
N GLU A 73 -10.22 -9.15 -8.79
CA GLU A 73 -10.05 -10.20 -9.81
C GLU A 73 -9.61 -11.56 -9.24
N VAL A 74 -8.64 -11.58 -8.32
CA VAL A 74 -8.18 -12.84 -7.72
C VAL A 74 -9.25 -13.45 -6.81
N SER A 75 -10.03 -12.60 -6.12
CA SER A 75 -11.14 -13.04 -5.28
C SER A 75 -12.26 -13.65 -6.12
N GLY A 76 -12.63 -12.99 -7.23
CA GLY A 76 -13.58 -13.53 -8.19
C GLY A 76 -13.11 -14.88 -8.77
N LEU A 77 -11.83 -14.98 -9.17
CA LEU A 77 -11.24 -16.21 -9.69
C LEU A 77 -11.28 -17.36 -8.67
N ALA A 78 -10.91 -17.11 -7.43
CA ALA A 78 -10.94 -18.12 -6.36
C ALA A 78 -12.39 -18.53 -6.05
N ARG A 79 -13.30 -17.56 -5.99
CA ARG A 79 -14.71 -17.79 -5.67
C ARG A 79 -15.43 -18.71 -6.64
N GLU A 80 -14.99 -18.79 -7.90
CA GLU A 80 -15.53 -19.74 -8.89
C GLU A 80 -15.48 -21.19 -8.39
N ARG A 81 -14.60 -21.51 -7.44
CA ARG A 81 -14.32 -22.89 -7.01
C ARG A 81 -14.38 -23.09 -5.51
N VAL A 82 -14.00 -22.09 -4.71
CA VAL A 82 -13.95 -22.21 -3.25
C VAL A 82 -14.75 -21.12 -2.56
N LYS A 83 -15.04 -21.34 -1.28
CA LYS A 83 -15.69 -20.36 -0.39
C LYS A 83 -14.74 -19.73 0.61
N VAL A 84 -13.61 -20.39 0.86
CA VAL A 84 -12.58 -19.96 1.80
C VAL A 84 -11.22 -19.99 1.11
N ALA A 85 -10.42 -18.94 1.30
CA ALA A 85 -9.04 -18.86 0.83
C ALA A 85 -8.11 -18.41 1.99
N LEU A 86 -6.83 -18.80 1.91
CA LEU A 86 -5.80 -18.27 2.81
C LEU A 86 -4.94 -17.24 2.08
N SER A 87 -4.69 -16.10 2.71
CA SER A 87 -3.78 -15.07 2.21
C SER A 87 -2.47 -15.02 3.00
N GLY A 88 -1.47 -14.36 2.42
CA GLY A 88 -0.18 -14.09 3.07
C GLY A 88 -0.13 -12.76 3.82
N ASP A 89 -1.26 -12.07 4.00
CA ASP A 89 -1.32 -10.75 4.63
C ASP A 89 -0.85 -10.80 6.09
N GLY A 90 -0.18 -9.74 6.55
CA GLY A 90 0.49 -9.71 7.85
C GLY A 90 1.93 -10.24 7.84
N GLY A 91 2.34 -10.96 6.80
CA GLY A 91 3.69 -11.51 6.70
C GLY A 91 4.79 -10.46 6.62
N ASP A 92 4.54 -9.31 5.98
CA ASP A 92 5.51 -8.21 5.91
C ASP A 92 5.52 -7.36 7.19
N GLU A 93 4.34 -7.11 7.78
CA GLU A 93 4.15 -6.28 8.96
C GLU A 93 4.62 -6.96 10.25
N LEU A 94 4.56 -8.29 10.29
CA LEU A 94 5.00 -9.05 11.45
C LEU A 94 6.50 -9.36 11.42
N PHE A 95 7.07 -9.63 10.23
CA PHE A 95 8.44 -10.14 10.06
C PHE A 95 9.43 -9.16 9.42
N GLY A 96 9.03 -7.92 9.14
CA GLY A 96 9.94 -6.91 8.61
C GLY A 96 10.16 -7.03 7.10
N GLY A 97 9.08 -6.90 6.34
CA GLY A 97 9.05 -7.09 4.90
C GLY A 97 9.30 -5.85 4.05
N TYR A 98 9.32 -4.65 4.62
CA TYR A 98 9.40 -3.41 3.86
C TYR A 98 10.74 -2.71 4.05
N SER A 99 11.21 -2.00 3.01
CA SER A 99 12.44 -1.20 3.10
C SER A 99 12.38 -0.13 4.19
N ARG A 100 11.17 0.38 4.51
CA ARG A 100 10.94 1.34 5.60
C ARG A 100 11.41 0.82 6.97
N HIS A 101 11.40 -0.50 7.19
CA HIS A 101 11.85 -1.12 8.44
C HIS A 101 13.35 -0.98 8.65
N ALA A 102 14.14 -1.24 7.61
CA ALA A 102 15.60 -1.04 7.65
C ALA A 102 15.95 0.44 7.79
N ILE A 103 15.19 1.31 7.11
CA ILE A 103 15.35 2.78 7.20
C ILE A 103 15.10 3.27 8.63
N GLU A 104 14.03 2.82 9.31
CA GLU A 104 13.75 3.22 10.69
C GLU A 104 14.90 2.87 11.64
N ARG A 105 15.43 1.65 11.54
CA ARG A 105 16.56 1.21 12.36
C ARG A 105 17.81 2.07 12.13
N TRP A 106 18.08 2.40 10.87
CA TRP A 106 19.21 3.23 10.48
C TRP A 106 19.04 4.68 10.96
N GLU A 107 17.86 5.28 10.75
CA GLU A 107 17.53 6.62 11.24
C GLU A 107 17.68 6.70 12.76
N HIS A 108 17.21 5.70 13.50
CA HIS A 108 17.36 5.65 14.95
C HIS A 108 18.82 5.54 15.39
N THR A 109 19.65 4.79 14.65
CA THR A 109 21.09 4.71 14.92
C THR A 109 21.77 6.06 14.73
N LEU A 110 21.48 6.76 13.63
CA LEU A 110 22.05 8.08 13.34
C LEU A 110 21.63 9.14 14.36
N ARG A 111 20.39 9.07 14.87
CA ARG A 111 19.91 10.00 15.89
C ARG A 111 20.66 9.90 17.22
N ARG A 112 21.35 8.78 17.49
CA ARG A 112 22.23 8.62 18.67
C ARG A 112 23.47 9.50 18.61
N CYS A 113 23.89 9.95 17.43
CA CYS A 113 24.99 10.90 17.24
C CYS A 113 24.62 12.34 17.69
N GLY A 114 23.38 12.57 18.11
CA GLY A 114 22.91 13.84 18.64
C GLY A 114 22.03 14.63 17.66
N ARG A 115 21.26 15.57 18.22
CA ARG A 115 20.29 16.39 17.48
C ARG A 115 20.96 17.31 16.45
N VAL A 116 22.12 17.90 16.79
CA VAL A 116 22.86 18.80 15.90
C VAL A 116 23.35 18.04 14.66
N ALA A 117 23.98 16.87 14.85
CA ALA A 117 24.44 16.04 13.74
C ALA A 117 23.27 15.61 12.83
N SER A 118 22.17 15.16 13.42
CA SER A 118 20.95 14.77 12.69
C SER A 118 20.36 15.92 11.88
N TRP A 119 20.30 17.12 12.46
CA TRP A 119 19.81 18.32 11.80
C TRP A 119 20.71 18.77 10.64
N THR A 120 22.03 18.76 10.85
CA THR A 120 23.02 19.10 9.81
C THR A 120 22.93 18.13 8.64
N LEU A 121 22.87 16.82 8.90
CA LEU A 121 22.69 15.80 7.85
C LEU A 121 21.39 16.03 7.05
N ALA A 122 20.29 16.34 7.74
CA ALA A 122 19.02 16.64 7.09
C ALA A 122 19.09 17.89 6.20
N ARG A 123 19.81 18.93 6.64
CA ARG A 123 19.99 20.18 5.88
C ARG A 123 20.80 19.96 4.61
N VAL A 124 21.90 19.22 4.71
CA VAL A 124 22.73 18.82 3.57
C VAL A 124 21.89 17.98 2.59
N ALA A 125 21.17 16.98 3.10
CA ALA A 125 20.32 16.14 2.27
C ALA A 125 19.18 16.91 1.58
N ALA A 126 18.63 17.95 2.22
CA ALA A 126 17.58 18.77 1.62
C ALA A 126 18.07 19.53 0.36
N ALA A 127 19.36 19.90 0.31
CA ALA A 127 20.00 20.56 -0.82
C ALA A 127 20.37 19.59 -1.96
N LEU A 128 20.41 18.29 -1.69
CA LEU A 128 20.69 17.27 -2.70
C LEU A 128 19.52 17.11 -3.69
N PRO A 129 19.80 16.75 -4.96
CA PRO A 129 18.78 16.47 -5.96
C PRO A 129 17.73 15.47 -5.49
N ALA A 130 16.45 15.76 -5.75
CA ALA A 130 15.32 14.92 -5.32
C ALA A 130 15.40 13.46 -5.79
N ARG A 131 16.11 13.20 -6.90
CA ARG A 131 16.33 11.87 -7.50
C ARG A 131 17.28 10.96 -6.73
N LEU A 132 18.04 11.48 -5.76
CA LEU A 132 19.03 10.67 -5.05
C LEU A 132 18.38 9.71 -4.04
N ARG A 133 18.73 8.42 -4.17
CA ARG A 133 18.29 7.37 -3.24
C ARG A 133 18.76 7.70 -1.82
N GLY A 134 17.90 7.46 -0.82
CA GLY A 134 18.20 7.72 0.58
C GLY A 134 18.06 9.19 1.02
N ARG A 135 17.95 10.15 0.09
CA ARG A 135 17.74 11.58 0.41
C ARG A 135 16.59 11.79 1.38
N ASN A 136 15.43 11.21 1.10
CA ASN A 136 14.23 11.41 1.92
C ASN A 136 14.38 10.83 3.34
N ALA A 137 15.10 9.73 3.50
CA ALA A 137 15.42 9.17 4.81
C ALA A 137 16.30 10.15 5.61
N LEU A 138 17.33 10.71 4.97
CA LEU A 138 18.21 11.70 5.60
C LEU A 138 17.49 13.01 5.95
N THR A 139 16.65 13.55 5.05
CA THR A 139 15.88 14.78 5.32
C THR A 139 14.98 14.63 6.55
N ARG A 140 14.41 13.42 6.77
CA ARG A 140 13.55 13.14 7.93
C ARG A 140 14.30 13.18 9.27
N LEU A 141 15.62 13.05 9.29
CA LEU A 141 16.44 13.14 10.51
C LEU A 141 16.30 14.50 11.23
N GLY A 142 15.98 15.56 10.48
CA GLY A 142 15.82 16.90 11.04
C GLY A 142 14.52 17.10 11.83
N GLY A 143 13.53 16.22 11.65
CA GLY A 143 12.25 16.25 12.37
C GLY A 143 12.21 15.28 13.56
N PRO A 144 11.13 15.31 14.36
CA PRO A 144 10.94 14.37 15.45
C PRO A 144 10.73 12.93 14.93
N PRO A 145 11.12 11.89 15.70
CA PRO A 145 11.11 10.50 15.22
C PRO A 145 9.73 9.96 14.81
N ASP A 146 8.68 10.39 15.51
CA ASP A 146 7.28 10.03 15.22
C ASP A 146 6.81 10.58 13.86
N GLN A 147 7.10 11.85 13.56
CA GLN A 147 6.87 12.46 12.25
C GLN A 147 7.67 11.73 11.17
N ALA A 148 8.95 11.45 11.43
CA ALA A 148 9.82 10.73 10.49
C ALA A 148 9.29 9.31 10.20
N CYS A 149 8.76 8.61 11.21
CA CYS A 149 8.11 7.32 11.04
C CYS A 149 6.81 7.44 10.23
N ALA A 150 5.90 8.32 10.64
CA ALA A 150 4.60 8.51 9.98
C ALA A 150 4.72 8.87 8.49
N MET A 151 5.70 9.70 8.12
CA MET A 151 5.97 10.06 6.72
C MET A 151 6.44 8.89 5.84
N LYS A 152 6.78 7.72 6.41
CA LYS A 152 7.13 6.51 5.65
C LYS A 152 5.89 5.80 5.08
N PHE A 153 4.70 6.14 5.58
CA PHE A 153 3.41 5.59 5.17
C PHE A 153 2.69 6.45 4.13
N GLN A 154 3.26 7.59 3.75
CA GLN A 154 2.72 8.42 2.68
C GLN A 154 3.18 7.90 1.31
N PHE A 155 2.27 7.87 0.35
CA PHE A 155 2.63 7.70 -1.06
C PHE A 155 3.40 8.93 -1.54
N GLY A 156 4.68 8.72 -1.86
CA GLY A 156 5.56 9.77 -2.38
C GLY A 156 6.00 10.79 -1.33
N SER A 157 7.28 11.16 -1.37
CA SER A 157 7.83 12.22 -0.49
C SER A 157 7.33 13.63 -0.81
N GLY A 158 6.65 13.80 -1.94
CA GLY A 158 6.14 15.08 -2.43
C GLY A 158 4.73 15.43 -1.95
N ALA A 159 4.03 14.50 -1.29
CA ALA A 159 2.62 14.65 -0.95
C ALA A 159 2.27 15.96 -0.22
N PRO A 160 3.03 16.45 0.80
CA PRO A 160 2.72 17.72 1.44
C PRO A 160 2.75 18.92 0.49
N ARG A 161 3.76 18.97 -0.40
CA ARG A 161 3.89 20.05 -1.39
C ARG A 161 2.80 19.98 -2.45
N LEU A 162 2.46 18.77 -2.86
CA LEU A 162 1.37 18.56 -3.80
C LEU A 162 0.04 19.03 -3.21
N LYS A 163 -0.30 18.59 -1.99
CA LYS A 163 -1.51 19.00 -1.27
C LYS A 163 -1.61 20.52 -1.15
N ALA A 164 -0.53 21.20 -0.74
CA ALA A 164 -0.49 22.65 -0.65
C ALA A 164 -0.78 23.36 -1.99
N ARG A 165 -0.39 22.73 -3.11
CA ARG A 165 -0.62 23.24 -4.47
C ARG A 165 -2.04 22.94 -4.98
N ILE A 166 -2.56 21.74 -4.73
CA ILE A 166 -3.82 21.29 -5.34
C ILE A 166 -5.05 21.58 -4.50
N TYR A 167 -4.94 21.80 -3.19
CA TYR A 167 -6.10 22.13 -2.36
C TYR A 167 -6.58 23.56 -2.62
N ALA A 168 -7.89 23.78 -2.69
CA ALA A 168 -8.48 25.11 -2.78
C ALA A 168 -8.17 25.93 -1.50
N ALA A 169 -8.19 27.27 -1.61
CA ALA A 169 -7.84 28.14 -0.49
C ALA A 169 -8.73 27.93 0.74
N GLY A 170 -10.05 27.93 0.57
CA GLY A 170 -10.99 27.70 1.67
C GLY A 170 -10.80 26.35 2.34
N PHE A 171 -10.62 25.28 1.56
CA PHE A 171 -10.37 23.95 2.11
C PHE A 171 -9.06 23.91 2.92
N ARG A 172 -7.96 24.52 2.42
CA ARG A 172 -6.69 24.58 3.17
C ARG A 172 -6.84 25.26 4.53
N GLU A 173 -7.65 26.32 4.61
CA GLU A 173 -7.93 27.03 5.86
C GLU A 173 -8.74 26.15 6.81
N GLU A 174 -9.79 25.50 6.30
CA GLU A 174 -10.63 24.58 7.07
C GLU A 174 -9.83 23.44 7.71
N ILE A 175 -8.89 22.85 6.97
CA ILE A 175 -8.10 21.71 7.45
C ILE A 175 -6.75 22.10 8.06
N ALA A 176 -6.46 23.40 8.27
CA ALA A 176 -5.15 23.87 8.71
C ALA A 176 -4.70 23.27 10.06
N ALA A 177 -5.66 22.98 10.95
CA ALA A 177 -5.41 22.36 12.25
C ALA A 177 -5.35 20.82 12.22
N THR A 178 -5.68 20.20 11.08
CA THR A 178 -5.79 18.74 10.95
C THR A 178 -4.48 18.14 10.47
N ASP A 179 -3.89 17.26 11.30
CA ASP A 179 -2.74 16.45 10.88
C ASP A 179 -3.19 15.03 10.48
N PRO A 180 -3.13 14.68 9.18
CA PRO A 180 -3.51 13.35 8.70
C PRO A 180 -2.58 12.23 9.20
N LEU A 181 -1.42 12.58 9.77
CA LEU A 181 -0.45 11.63 10.31
C LEU A 181 -0.65 11.35 11.81
N THR A 182 -1.63 11.98 12.45
CA THR A 182 -1.86 11.87 13.90
C THR A 182 -1.95 10.42 14.38
N ARG A 183 -2.72 9.56 13.69
CA ARG A 183 -2.88 8.15 14.08
C ARG A 183 -1.56 7.38 14.05
N PHE A 184 -0.73 7.61 13.04
CA PHE A 184 0.60 6.99 12.93
C PHE A 184 1.53 7.45 14.07
N LYS A 185 1.52 8.75 14.40
CA LYS A 185 2.30 9.29 15.52
C LYS A 185 1.86 8.74 16.86
N GLN A 186 0.54 8.61 17.08
CA GLN A 186 -0.02 8.02 18.29
C GLN A 186 0.35 6.54 18.43
N ALA A 187 0.26 5.76 17.35
CA ALA A 187 0.72 4.38 17.34
C ALA A 187 2.22 4.28 17.66
N TYR A 188 3.03 5.16 17.07
CA TYR A 188 4.46 5.25 17.34
C TYR A 188 4.73 5.57 18.81
N ALA A 189 4.02 6.54 19.41
CA ALA A 189 4.17 6.89 20.82
C ALA A 189 3.82 5.72 21.76
N ARG A 190 2.74 4.98 21.48
CA ARG A 190 2.33 3.81 22.27
C ARG A 190 3.39 2.69 22.32
N ALA A 191 4.23 2.59 21.29
CA ALA A 191 5.30 1.60 21.20
C ALA A 191 6.69 2.17 21.57
N GLU A 192 6.77 3.22 22.38
CA GLU A 192 8.06 3.85 22.76
C GLU A 192 9.01 2.93 23.54
N ARG A 193 8.48 1.92 24.23
CA ARG A 193 9.25 1.04 25.13
C ARG A 193 9.92 -0.14 24.43
N VAL A 194 9.63 -0.36 23.15
CA VAL A 194 10.24 -1.44 22.36
C VAL A 194 11.35 -0.91 21.46
N ASP A 195 12.18 -1.81 20.94
CA ASP A 195 13.26 -1.41 20.03
C ASP A 195 12.71 -0.77 18.73
N PRO A 196 13.54 0.00 18.00
CA PRO A 196 13.07 0.80 16.87
C PRO A 196 12.39 0.00 15.75
N LEU A 197 12.85 -1.24 15.50
CA LEU A 197 12.20 -2.08 14.49
C LEU A 197 10.81 -2.49 14.96
N ASN A 198 10.70 -3.02 16.17
CA ASN A 198 9.41 -3.41 16.73
C ASN A 198 8.43 -2.23 16.84
N ARG A 199 8.94 -1.02 17.04
CA ARG A 199 8.14 0.20 17.06
C ARG A 199 7.48 0.49 15.72
N ILE A 200 8.20 0.44 14.60
CA ILE A 200 7.59 0.65 13.27
C ILE A 200 6.69 -0.52 12.85
N LEU A 201 7.04 -1.77 13.19
CA LEU A 201 6.16 -2.92 12.96
C LEU A 201 4.84 -2.77 13.71
N TYR A 202 4.87 -2.23 14.93
CA TYR A 202 3.65 -1.91 15.67
C TYR A 202 2.81 -0.83 14.97
N VAL A 203 3.44 0.20 14.38
CA VAL A 203 2.73 1.20 13.57
C VAL A 203 2.08 0.53 12.36
N ASP A 204 2.80 -0.33 11.62
CA ASP A 204 2.22 -1.08 10.50
C ASP A 204 0.96 -1.86 10.92
N LEU A 205 1.06 -2.66 12.00
CA LEU A 205 -0.05 -3.47 12.48
C LEU A 205 -1.27 -2.65 12.93
N LYS A 206 -1.06 -1.44 13.47
CA LYS A 206 -2.12 -0.59 14.04
C LYS A 206 -2.65 0.48 13.10
N THR A 207 -2.02 0.66 11.94
CA THR A 207 -2.50 1.60 10.92
C THR A 207 -2.54 0.92 9.56
N TYR A 208 -1.41 0.79 8.87
CA TYR A 208 -1.36 0.32 7.47
C TYR A 208 -2.03 -1.03 7.24
N LEU A 209 -1.76 -2.03 8.08
CA LEU A 209 -2.42 -3.33 7.96
C LEU A 209 -3.92 -3.23 8.22
N ALA A 210 -4.31 -2.55 9.29
CA ALA A 210 -5.67 -2.50 9.79
C ALA A 210 -6.60 -1.62 8.96
N ASP A 211 -6.09 -0.49 8.45
CA ASP A 211 -6.85 0.57 7.78
C ASP A 211 -6.70 0.52 6.24
N ASP A 212 -5.76 -0.26 5.69
CA ASP A 212 -5.54 -0.36 4.22
C ASP A 212 -5.61 -1.82 3.73
N ILE A 213 -4.64 -2.65 4.11
CA ILE A 213 -4.52 -4.02 3.55
C ILE A 213 -5.72 -4.89 3.89
N LEU A 214 -6.09 -4.98 5.17
CA LEU A 214 -7.19 -5.86 5.60
C LEU A 214 -8.54 -5.33 5.13
N VAL A 215 -8.73 -4.01 5.11
CA VAL A 215 -9.95 -3.37 4.57
C VAL A 215 -10.15 -3.75 3.11
N LYS A 216 -9.08 -3.65 2.30
CA LYS A 216 -9.10 -4.07 0.89
C LYS A 216 -9.41 -5.53 0.73
N VAL A 217 -8.68 -6.41 1.42
CA VAL A 217 -8.83 -7.86 1.25
C VAL A 217 -10.22 -8.31 1.63
N ASP A 218 -10.71 -7.87 2.80
CA ASP A 218 -12.04 -8.22 3.30
C ASP A 218 -13.14 -7.75 2.34
N ARG A 219 -13.16 -6.46 1.98
CA ARG A 219 -14.23 -5.90 1.14
C ARG A 219 -14.22 -6.45 -0.27
N MET A 220 -13.05 -6.61 -0.89
CA MET A 220 -12.94 -7.15 -2.25
C MET A 220 -13.26 -8.64 -2.30
N SER A 221 -12.88 -9.42 -1.27
CA SER A 221 -13.22 -10.83 -1.23
C SER A 221 -14.70 -11.05 -0.92
N MET A 222 -15.27 -10.28 0.02
CA MET A 222 -16.68 -10.37 0.39
C MET A 222 -17.62 -9.85 -0.71
N ALA A 223 -17.17 -8.94 -1.57
CA ALA A 223 -17.93 -8.57 -2.77
C ALA A 223 -18.22 -9.78 -3.70
N HIS A 224 -17.41 -10.84 -3.60
CA HIS A 224 -17.65 -12.12 -4.28
C HIS A 224 -18.20 -13.21 -3.34
N GLY A 225 -18.41 -12.93 -2.05
CA GLY A 225 -18.76 -13.92 -1.04
C GLY A 225 -17.67 -14.97 -0.83
N LEU A 226 -16.40 -14.54 -0.83
CA LEU A 226 -15.22 -15.34 -0.52
C LEU A 226 -14.68 -14.93 0.86
N GLU A 227 -14.60 -15.89 1.78
CA GLU A 227 -13.95 -15.70 3.08
C GLU A 227 -12.43 -15.84 2.93
N VAL A 228 -11.69 -14.77 3.20
CA VAL A 228 -10.23 -14.80 3.22
C VAL A 228 -9.74 -14.80 4.66
N ARG A 229 -8.88 -15.75 5.00
CA ARG A 229 -8.21 -15.83 6.30
C ARG A 229 -6.74 -15.49 6.15
N ALA A 230 -6.18 -14.79 7.14
CA ALA A 230 -4.77 -14.40 7.17
C ALA A 230 -4.03 -15.15 8.31
N PRO A 231 -3.44 -16.33 8.05
CA PRO A 231 -2.83 -17.16 9.10
C PRO A 231 -1.68 -16.48 9.83
N PHE A 232 -0.96 -15.55 9.19
CA PHE A 232 0.10 -14.78 9.85
C PHE A 232 -0.42 -13.88 10.98
N LEU A 233 -1.73 -13.63 11.02
CA LEU A 233 -2.40 -12.80 12.03
C LEU A 233 -3.08 -13.63 13.12
N ASP A 234 -2.82 -14.94 13.21
CA ASP A 234 -3.18 -15.71 14.39
C ASP A 234 -2.58 -15.06 15.64
N HIS A 235 -3.41 -14.83 16.66
CA HIS A 235 -3.00 -14.08 17.85
C HIS A 235 -1.81 -14.72 18.57
N ARG A 236 -1.67 -16.06 18.57
CA ARG A 236 -0.55 -16.73 19.22
C ARG A 236 0.75 -16.47 18.46
N LEU A 237 0.69 -16.49 17.13
CA LEU A 237 1.85 -16.14 16.30
C LEU A 237 2.22 -14.66 16.46
N VAL A 238 1.23 -13.77 16.43
CA VAL A 238 1.44 -12.33 16.61
C VAL A 238 2.06 -12.05 17.97
N GLU A 239 1.53 -12.62 19.05
CA GLU A 239 2.07 -12.46 20.41
C GLU A 239 3.48 -13.02 20.54
N LEU A 240 3.75 -14.20 19.96
CA LEU A 240 5.08 -14.80 19.96
C LEU A 240 6.08 -13.89 19.26
N VAL A 241 5.78 -13.48 18.03
CA VAL A 241 6.69 -12.65 17.24
C VAL A 241 6.84 -11.27 17.88
N ALA A 242 5.78 -10.66 18.41
CA ALA A 242 5.85 -9.36 19.10
C ALA A 242 6.84 -9.33 20.27
N ARG A 243 7.03 -10.46 20.97
CA ARG A 243 8.00 -10.59 22.09
C ARG A 243 9.45 -10.70 21.64
N LEU A 244 9.72 -11.04 20.37
CA LEU A 244 11.09 -11.20 19.88
C LEU A 244 11.78 -9.84 19.73
N PRO A 245 13.06 -9.70 20.14
CA PRO A 245 13.84 -8.51 19.85
C PRO A 245 13.90 -8.24 18.34
N GLY A 246 13.81 -6.99 17.92
CA GLY A 246 13.80 -6.64 16.50
C GLY A 246 15.02 -7.15 15.72
N ARG A 247 16.21 -7.17 16.36
CA ARG A 247 17.44 -7.74 15.78
C ARG A 247 17.32 -9.22 15.42
N THR A 248 16.49 -9.98 16.12
CA THR A 248 16.25 -11.41 15.84
C THR A 248 15.34 -11.56 14.62
N LYS A 249 14.38 -10.64 14.44
CA LYS A 249 13.49 -10.63 13.27
C LYS A 249 14.20 -10.19 12.00
N VAL A 250 14.97 -9.11 12.09
CA VAL A 250 15.68 -8.45 10.98
C VAL A 250 17.09 -8.03 11.44
N PRO A 251 18.09 -8.94 11.39
CA PRO A 251 19.46 -8.65 11.82
C PRO A 251 20.21 -7.73 10.87
N GLY A 252 19.87 -7.73 9.58
CA GLY A 252 20.57 -6.99 8.52
C GLY A 252 19.64 -6.25 7.56
N PRO A 253 20.11 -5.90 6.35
CA PRO A 253 19.32 -5.18 5.36
C PRO A 253 18.30 -6.06 4.63
N ALA A 254 18.39 -7.39 4.78
CA ALA A 254 17.47 -8.33 4.17
C ALA A 254 16.07 -8.26 4.80
N THR A 255 15.03 -8.43 3.99
CA THR A 255 13.64 -8.47 4.44
C THR A 255 13.22 -9.88 4.86
N LYS A 256 12.42 -9.98 5.93
CA LYS A 256 11.83 -11.23 6.44
C LYS A 256 12.82 -12.40 6.68
N PRO A 257 14.05 -12.18 7.19
CA PRO A 257 15.01 -13.27 7.33
C PRO A 257 14.55 -14.34 8.33
N LEU A 258 13.87 -13.96 9.43
CA LEU A 258 13.29 -14.93 10.37
C LEU A 258 12.24 -15.83 9.69
N LEU A 259 11.34 -15.26 8.89
CA LEU A 259 10.32 -16.02 8.18
C LEU A 259 10.93 -16.92 7.10
N ARG A 260 11.91 -16.42 6.35
CA ARG A 260 12.64 -17.22 5.35
C ARG A 260 13.34 -18.41 6.00
N ALA A 261 14.01 -18.20 7.14
CA ALA A 261 14.63 -19.29 7.90
C ALA A 261 13.61 -20.31 8.41
N ALA A 262 12.42 -19.87 8.83
CA ALA A 262 11.35 -20.76 9.27
C ALA A 262 10.70 -21.57 8.13
N LEU A 263 10.75 -21.07 6.89
CA LEU A 263 10.20 -21.74 5.70
C LEU A 263 11.25 -22.51 4.90
N ASP A 264 12.54 -22.34 5.20
CA ASP A 264 13.61 -23.01 4.48
C ASP A 264 13.45 -24.53 4.56
N GLY A 265 13.61 -25.20 3.41
CA GLY A 265 13.35 -26.64 3.27
C GLY A 265 11.87 -27.06 3.24
N ARG A 266 10.89 -26.14 3.45
CA ARG A 266 9.44 -26.44 3.37
C ARG A 266 8.76 -25.93 2.10
N VAL A 267 9.38 -24.98 1.42
CA VAL A 267 8.87 -24.33 0.20
C VAL A 267 10.09 -24.13 -0.70
N PRO A 268 9.97 -24.23 -2.05
CA PRO A 268 11.14 -24.04 -2.91
C PRO A 268 11.74 -22.65 -2.71
N ARG A 269 13.07 -22.58 -2.74
CA ARG A 269 13.80 -21.30 -2.62
C ARG A 269 13.37 -20.26 -3.67
N THR A 270 12.93 -20.71 -4.84
CA THR A 270 12.39 -19.85 -5.92
C THR A 270 11.19 -19.00 -5.47
N ALA A 271 10.50 -19.36 -4.39
CA ALA A 271 9.41 -18.57 -3.82
C ALA A 271 9.86 -17.24 -3.21
N TRP A 272 11.10 -17.13 -2.73
CA TRP A 272 11.62 -15.91 -2.09
C TRP A 272 13.01 -15.48 -2.55
N ASP A 273 13.68 -16.25 -3.40
CA ASP A 273 14.97 -15.90 -4.01
C ASP A 273 14.77 -14.96 -5.21
N ARG A 274 14.06 -13.87 -4.95
CA ARG A 274 13.79 -12.80 -5.90
C ARG A 274 13.70 -11.46 -5.18
N PRO A 275 13.92 -10.34 -5.88
CA PRO A 275 13.62 -9.02 -5.33
C PRO A 275 12.17 -8.97 -4.84
N LYS A 276 11.93 -8.27 -3.73
CA LYS A 276 10.57 -8.05 -3.23
C LYS A 276 9.78 -7.31 -4.31
N HIS A 277 8.68 -7.91 -4.72
CA HIS A 277 7.67 -7.27 -5.54
C HIS A 277 6.45 -6.96 -4.67
N GLY A 278 5.83 -5.81 -4.89
CA GLY A 278 4.58 -5.43 -4.20
C GLY A 278 3.39 -5.85 -5.06
N PHE A 279 2.21 -5.94 -4.45
CA PHE A 279 0.98 -6.22 -5.20
C PHE A 279 0.45 -4.94 -5.88
N THR A 280 1.24 -4.39 -6.81
CA THR A 280 0.96 -3.09 -7.44
C THR A 280 0.31 -3.27 -8.81
N ALA A 281 -0.70 -2.45 -9.11
CA ALA A 281 -1.31 -2.40 -10.42
C ALA A 281 -0.64 -1.35 -11.34
N PRO A 282 -0.61 -1.55 -12.67
CA PRO A 282 -0.01 -0.64 -13.65
C PRO A 282 -0.90 0.59 -13.93
N ILE A 283 -1.32 1.28 -12.87
CA ILE A 283 -2.31 2.36 -12.92
C ILE A 283 -1.90 3.52 -13.84
N GLY A 284 -0.61 3.84 -13.95
CA GLY A 284 -0.17 4.92 -14.83
C GLY A 284 -0.51 4.65 -16.29
N ARG A 285 -0.46 3.39 -16.73
CA ARG A 285 -0.88 3.00 -18.08
C ARG A 285 -2.40 3.00 -18.19
N TRP A 286 -3.11 2.44 -17.21
CA TRP A 286 -4.57 2.43 -17.20
C TRP A 286 -5.14 3.84 -17.27
N LEU A 287 -4.57 4.80 -16.54
CA LEU A 287 -4.99 6.20 -16.57
C LEU A 287 -4.78 6.84 -17.94
N ARG A 288 -3.64 6.57 -18.61
CA ARG A 288 -3.37 7.14 -19.94
C ARG A 288 -4.21 6.53 -21.06
N ASP A 289 -4.39 5.21 -21.03
CA ASP A 289 -4.90 4.47 -22.20
C ASP A 289 -6.35 4.00 -22.01
N GLY A 290 -6.73 3.57 -20.80
CA GLY A 290 -8.02 2.91 -20.54
C GLY A 290 -9.04 3.72 -19.74
N LEU A 291 -8.59 4.73 -18.97
CA LEU A 291 -9.40 5.48 -18.03
C LEU A 291 -9.38 6.99 -18.27
N ARG A 292 -8.75 7.43 -19.36
CA ARG A 292 -8.60 8.86 -19.69
C ARG A 292 -9.95 9.59 -19.65
N ASP A 293 -10.93 9.08 -20.38
CA ASP A 293 -12.25 9.71 -20.48
C ASP A 293 -13.00 9.68 -19.14
N CYS A 294 -12.82 8.60 -18.36
CA CYS A 294 -13.39 8.49 -17.02
C CYS A 294 -12.82 9.55 -16.07
N VAL A 295 -11.51 9.78 -16.12
CA VAL A 295 -10.83 10.84 -15.34
C VAL A 295 -11.31 12.22 -15.79
N GLU A 296 -11.38 12.46 -17.10
CA GLU A 296 -11.81 13.74 -17.66
C GLU A 296 -13.25 14.09 -17.24
N GLU A 297 -14.17 13.13 -17.34
CA GLU A 297 -15.56 13.30 -16.94
C GLU A 297 -15.71 13.51 -15.43
N ARG A 298 -15.03 12.69 -14.61
CA ARG A 298 -15.24 12.71 -13.15
C ARG A 298 -14.53 13.86 -12.46
N LEU A 299 -13.25 14.08 -12.75
CA LEU A 299 -12.46 15.10 -12.04
C LEU A 299 -12.70 16.53 -12.52
N PHE A 300 -13.18 16.72 -13.75
CA PHE A 300 -13.26 18.05 -14.37
C PHE A 300 -14.66 18.47 -14.84
N SER A 301 -15.69 17.68 -14.55
CA SER A 301 -17.08 18.08 -14.82
C SER A 301 -17.51 19.31 -14.01
N ARG A 302 -18.64 19.92 -14.41
CA ARG A 302 -19.24 21.04 -13.68
C ARG A 302 -19.74 20.67 -12.29
N SER A 303 -20.05 19.40 -12.05
CA SER A 303 -20.61 18.94 -10.78
C SER A 303 -19.57 18.34 -9.83
N SER A 304 -18.33 18.12 -10.28
CA SER A 304 -17.23 17.52 -9.48
C SER A 304 -17.09 18.17 -8.09
N LEU A 305 -16.97 17.33 -7.05
CA LEU A 305 -16.67 17.74 -5.67
C LEU A 305 -15.41 18.60 -5.61
N GLY A 306 -14.45 18.28 -6.48
CA GLY A 306 -13.15 18.88 -6.58
C GLY A 306 -13.17 20.38 -6.84
N ARG A 307 -14.30 20.98 -7.21
CA ARG A 307 -14.40 22.44 -7.35
C ARG A 307 -14.28 23.19 -6.02
N ASP A 308 -14.75 22.61 -4.92
CA ASP A 308 -14.69 23.25 -3.60
C ASP A 308 -13.44 22.83 -2.82
N LEU A 309 -12.95 21.61 -3.05
CA LEU A 309 -11.80 21.05 -2.34
C LEU A 309 -10.47 21.27 -3.06
N PHE A 310 -10.46 21.38 -4.38
CA PHE A 310 -9.26 21.43 -5.20
C PHE A 310 -9.19 22.68 -6.10
N ASP A 311 -7.97 23.16 -6.34
CA ASP A 311 -7.70 24.19 -7.33
C ASP A 311 -7.77 23.56 -8.74
N PRO A 312 -8.75 23.95 -9.59
CA PRO A 312 -9.00 23.27 -10.86
C PRO A 312 -7.83 23.44 -11.85
N THR A 313 -7.13 24.57 -11.80
CA THR A 313 -5.96 24.83 -12.65
C THR A 313 -4.80 23.91 -12.29
N SER A 314 -4.50 23.78 -11.00
CA SER A 314 -3.43 22.90 -10.50
C SER A 314 -3.77 21.42 -10.71
N LEU A 315 -5.04 21.04 -10.57
CA LEU A 315 -5.52 19.70 -10.85
C LEU A 315 -5.39 19.35 -12.34
N ARG A 316 -5.78 20.28 -13.23
CA ARG A 316 -5.63 20.11 -14.69
C ARG A 316 -4.16 19.94 -15.06
N ARG A 317 -3.28 20.77 -14.51
CA ARG A 317 -1.84 20.67 -14.73
C ARG A 317 -1.26 19.34 -14.24
N LEU A 318 -1.70 18.86 -13.07
CA LEU A 318 -1.29 17.54 -12.54
C LEU A 318 -1.63 16.42 -13.53
N TRP A 319 -2.83 16.48 -14.10
CA TRP A 319 -3.31 15.52 -15.08
C TRP A 319 -2.54 15.59 -16.41
N GLU A 320 -2.35 16.79 -16.95
CA GLU A 320 -1.57 17.01 -18.16
C GLU A 320 -0.12 16.54 -18.02
N ASP A 321 0.53 16.86 -16.89
CA ASP A 321 1.91 16.43 -16.61
C ASP A 321 2.03 14.90 -16.61
N HIS A 322 1.00 14.19 -16.15
CA HIS A 322 0.94 12.73 -16.19
C HIS A 322 0.72 12.18 -17.60
N LEU A 323 -0.22 12.76 -18.36
CA LEU A 323 -0.51 12.35 -19.73
C LEU A 323 0.69 12.54 -20.65
N THR A 324 1.42 13.65 -20.53
CA THR A 324 2.59 13.96 -21.36
C THR A 324 3.88 13.31 -20.87
N GLY A 325 3.85 12.58 -19.74
CA GLY A 325 5.04 11.98 -19.13
C GLY A 325 6.03 12.98 -18.53
N ARG A 326 5.62 14.23 -18.28
CA ARG A 326 6.45 15.25 -17.60
C ARG A 326 6.59 14.95 -16.10
N GLY A 327 5.65 14.20 -15.52
CA GLY A 327 5.69 13.68 -14.16
C GLY A 327 4.88 12.41 -14.01
N ASP A 328 5.26 11.54 -13.06
CA ASP A 328 4.42 10.42 -12.66
C ASP A 328 3.56 10.83 -11.47
N HIS A 329 2.25 10.93 -11.71
CA HIS A 329 1.21 11.31 -10.75
C HIS A 329 0.11 10.25 -10.67
N ALA A 330 0.41 9.02 -11.11
CA ALA A 330 -0.60 7.98 -11.27
C ALA A 330 -1.36 7.70 -9.97
N HIS A 331 -0.63 7.56 -8.86
CA HIS A 331 -1.23 7.29 -7.55
C HIS A 331 -2.13 8.43 -7.10
N GLU A 332 -1.71 9.68 -7.27
CA GLU A 332 -2.50 10.82 -6.82
C GLU A 332 -3.76 11.03 -7.67
N ILE A 333 -3.65 10.88 -8.99
CA ILE A 333 -4.81 10.92 -9.89
C ILE A 333 -5.78 9.77 -9.57
N TRP A 334 -5.27 8.56 -9.31
CA TRP A 334 -6.11 7.42 -8.92
C TRP A 334 -6.85 7.69 -7.61
N MET A 335 -6.17 8.20 -6.57
CA MET A 335 -6.81 8.55 -5.29
C MET A 335 -7.91 9.61 -5.48
N LEU A 336 -7.66 10.62 -6.33
CA LEU A 336 -8.64 11.66 -6.65
C LEU A 336 -9.83 11.08 -7.42
N LEU A 337 -9.60 10.17 -8.36
CA LEU A 337 -10.65 9.49 -9.12
C LEU A 337 -11.55 8.66 -8.20
N MET A 338 -10.97 7.90 -7.26
CA MET A 338 -11.72 7.12 -6.29
C MET A 338 -12.51 8.00 -5.31
N LEU A 339 -11.92 9.11 -4.86
CA LEU A 339 -12.60 10.09 -4.02
C LEU A 339 -13.84 10.68 -4.71
N GLU A 340 -13.69 11.14 -5.96
CA GLU A 340 -14.81 11.69 -6.73
C GLU A 340 -15.89 10.64 -7.00
N THR A 341 -15.48 9.40 -7.31
CA THR A 341 -16.41 8.31 -7.56
C THR A 341 -17.23 8.00 -6.31
N TRP A 342 -16.57 7.86 -5.16
CA TRP A 342 -17.23 7.60 -3.89
C TRP A 342 -18.20 8.73 -3.53
N TYR A 343 -17.78 9.98 -3.68
CA TYR A 343 -18.63 11.13 -3.38
C TYR A 343 -19.87 11.19 -4.29
N GLY A 344 -19.67 10.98 -5.60
CA GLY A 344 -20.76 10.97 -6.57
C GLY A 344 -21.79 9.88 -6.30
N SER A 345 -21.36 8.71 -5.82
CA SER A 345 -22.23 7.57 -5.52
C SER A 345 -22.95 7.67 -4.16
N HIS A 346 -22.31 8.20 -3.11
CA HIS A 346 -22.87 8.17 -1.75
C HIS A 346 -23.41 9.52 -1.26
N ALA A 347 -22.70 10.62 -1.52
CA ALA A 347 -23.02 11.93 -0.95
C ALA A 347 -24.15 12.63 -1.71
N ARG A 348 -24.15 12.55 -3.05
CA ARG A 348 -25.25 13.12 -3.86
C ARG A 348 -26.56 12.35 -3.72
N ALA A 349 -26.48 11.02 -3.60
CA ALA A 349 -27.66 10.20 -3.34
C ALA A 349 -28.36 10.57 -2.02
N ARG A 350 -27.59 10.98 -1.00
CA ARG A 350 -28.10 11.47 0.29
C ARG A 350 -28.61 12.90 0.28
N ALA A 351 -28.10 13.76 -0.60
CA ALA A 351 -28.59 15.14 -0.72
C ALA A 351 -29.89 15.25 -1.55
N ALA A 352 -30.20 14.21 -2.34
CA ALA A 352 -31.39 14.12 -3.17
C ALA A 352 -32.53 13.29 -2.55
N ALA A 353 -32.27 12.61 -1.43
CA ALA A 353 -33.23 11.84 -0.63
C ALA A 353 -33.59 12.63 0.64
#